data_AF-N9PJA8-F1
#
_entry.id   AF-N9PJA8-F1
#
_cell.length_a   1.000
_cell.length_b   1.000
_cell.length_c   1.000
_cell.angle_alpha   90.00
_cell.angle_beta   90.00
_cell.angle_gamma   90.00
#
_symmetry.space_group_name_H-M   'P 1'
#
loop_
_entity.id
_entity.type
_entity.pdbx_description
1 polymer ?
#
loop_
_entity_poly.entity_id
_entity_poly.type
_entity_poly.pdbx_seq_one_letter_code
_entity_poly.pdbx_strand_id
1 'polypeptide(L)' 'MAIWKAYRLKRGSLNIGRRVEQAVGNLMAFYANSNKGKSAKAFSPFDFMPHEQKPKPVELDVEDYMMSWVGR' A
#
# COMPACT_ATOMS: atom_id res chain seq x y z
N MET A 1 8.48 4.18 16.13
CA MET A 1 9.83 4.41 15.54
C MET A 1 10.29 3.33 14.54
N ALA A 2 10.06 2.04 14.81
CA ALA A 2 10.60 0.94 13.98
C ALA A 2 10.10 0.93 12.51
N ILE A 3 8.82 1.23 12.28
CA ILE A 3 8.21 1.22 10.94
C ILE A 3 8.86 2.25 10.01
N TRP A 4 9.12 3.47 10.52
CA TRP A 4 9.77 4.52 9.75
C TRP A 4 11.22 4.18 9.38
N LYS A 5 11.95 3.57 10.32
CA LYS A 5 13.31 3.07 10.07
C LYS A 5 13.33 1.95 9.03
N ALA A 6 12.42 0.98 9.14
CA ALA A 6 12.27 -0.11 8.17
C ALA A 6 11.90 0.40 6.77
N TYR A 7 11.01 1.39 6.69
CA TYR A 7 10.65 2.06 5.44
C TYR A 7 11.86 2.74 4.79
N ARG A 8 12.63 3.51 5.56
CA ARG A 8 13.85 4.18 5.08
C ARG A 8 14.93 3.19 4.65
N LEU A 9 15.09 2.05 5.34
CA LEU A 9 16.02 1.00 4.93
C LEU A 9 15.58 0.31 3.63
N LYS A 10 14.27 0.07 3.45
CA LYS A 10 13.75 -0.64 2.27
C LYS A 10 13.69 0.23 1.01
N ARG A 11 13.43 1.53 1.15
CA ARG A 11 13.18 2.42 0.01
C ARG A 11 14.14 3.60 -0.08
N GLY A 12 14.82 4.01 0.98
CA GLY A 12 15.64 5.24 1.02
C GLY A 12 14.91 6.46 1.61
N SER A 13 15.59 7.60 1.73
CA SER A 13 15.00 8.84 2.28
C SER A 13 14.05 9.52 1.29
N LEU A 14 12.86 9.87 1.80
CA LEU A 14 11.78 10.68 1.22
C LEU A 14 11.12 10.26 -0.11
N ASN A 15 11.77 9.50 -1.00
CA ASN A 15 11.22 8.94 -2.27
C ASN A 15 10.00 9.67 -2.84
N ILE A 16 10.15 10.94 -3.19
CA ILE A 16 9.02 11.78 -3.63
C ILE A 16 8.39 11.20 -4.91
N GLY A 17 9.21 10.77 -5.88
CA GLY A 17 8.72 10.12 -7.10
C GLY A 17 7.84 8.91 -6.82
N ARG A 18 8.28 8.01 -5.92
CA ARG A 18 7.51 6.84 -5.51
C ARG A 18 6.20 7.20 -4.81
N ARG A 19 6.19 8.27 -4.01
CA ARG A 19 4.96 8.77 -3.35
C ARG A 19 3.98 9.35 -4.36
N VAL A 20 4.48 10.08 -5.37
CA VAL A 20 3.67 10.60 -6.47
C VAL A 20 3.08 9.45 -7.28
N GLU A 21 3.88 8.46 -7.66
CA GLU A 21 3.37 7.27 -8.37
C GLU A 21 2.33 6.50 -7.54
N GLN A 22 2.55 6.32 -6.23
CA GLN A 22 1.55 5.69 -5.35
C GLN A 22 0.25 6.50 -5.26
N ALA A 23 0.34 7.83 -5.25
CA ALA A 23 -0.85 8.69 -5.24
C ALA A 23 -1.62 8.59 -6.56
N VAL A 24 -0.92 8.59 -7.70
CA VAL A 24 -1.51 8.43 -9.04
C VAL A 24 -2.10 7.02 -9.21
N GLY A 25 -1.40 5.98 -8.78
CA GLY A 25 -1.89 4.60 -8.79
C GLY A 25 -3.16 4.42 -7.95
N ASN A 26 -3.22 5.05 -6.76
CA ASN A 26 -4.43 5.07 -5.94
C ASN A 26 -5.60 5.76 -6.66
N LEU A 27 -5.35 6.90 -7.32
CA LEU A 27 -6.38 7.63 -8.04
C LEU A 27 -6.90 6.84 -9.25
N MET A 28 -6.01 6.19 -10.01
CA MET A 28 -6.37 5.32 -11.13
C MET A 28 -7.14 4.09 -10.66
N ALA A 29 -6.73 3.46 -9.56
CA ALA A 29 -7.46 2.34 -8.97
C ALA A 29 -8.85 2.76 -8.48
N PHE A 30 -8.97 3.93 -7.84
CA PHE A 30 -10.26 4.48 -7.43
C PHE A 30 -11.18 4.73 -8.63
N TYR A 31 -10.68 5.39 -9.68
CA TYR A 31 -11.44 5.65 -10.89
C TYR A 31 -11.86 4.37 -11.62
N ALA A 32 -10.93 3.42 -11.78
CA ALA A 32 -11.19 2.15 -12.44
C ALA A 32 -12.18 1.29 -11.64
N ASN A 33 -12.13 1.31 -10.30
CA ASN A 33 -13.09 0.61 -9.45
C ASN A 33 -14.46 1.27 -9.42
N SER A 34 -14.52 2.61 -9.52
CA SER A 34 -15.78 3.36 -9.58
C SER A 34 -16.55 3.07 -10.89
N ASN A 35 -15.83 2.89 -11.99
CA ASN A 35 -16.42 2.63 -13.31
C ASN A 35 -16.51 1.13 -13.68
N LYS A 36 -16.14 0.23 -12.78
CA LYS A 36 -16.13 -1.21 -13.04
C LYS A 36 -17.54 -1.79 -12.93
N GLY A 37 -17.88 -2.75 -13.81
CA GLY A 37 -19.12 -3.54 -13.68
C GLY A 37 -19.12 -4.42 -12.43
N LYS A 38 -20.30 -4.71 -11.84
CA LYS A 38 -20.45 -5.42 -10.56
C LYS A 38 -19.69 -6.76 -10.46
N SER A 39 -19.35 -7.38 -11.59
CA SER A 39 -18.64 -8.65 -11.73
C SER A 39 -17.13 -8.55 -12.00
N ALA A 40 -16.55 -7.37 -12.23
CA ALA A 40 -15.12 -7.27 -12.52
C ALA A 40 -14.27 -7.37 -11.24
N LYS A 41 -13.00 -7.79 -11.33
CA LYS A 41 -12.08 -7.77 -10.17
C LYS A 41 -11.71 -6.34 -9.79
N ALA A 42 -11.50 -6.08 -8.50
CA ALA A 42 -11.08 -4.76 -8.05
C ALA A 42 -9.63 -4.50 -8.50
N PHE A 43 -9.40 -3.33 -9.09
CA PHE A 43 -8.07 -2.87 -9.46
C PHE A 43 -7.34 -2.40 -8.21
N SER A 44 -6.11 -2.88 -8.04
CA SER A 44 -5.21 -2.45 -7.00
C SER A 44 -4.30 -1.33 -7.53
N PRO A 45 -3.89 -0.36 -6.70
CA PRO A 45 -2.92 0.67 -7.08
C PRO A 45 -1.62 0.08 -7.66
N PHE A 46 -1.19 -1.07 -7.13
CA PHE A 46 -0.01 -1.80 -7.60
C PHE A 46 -0.16 -2.38 -9.01
N ASP A 47 -1.38 -2.51 -9.56
CA ASP A 47 -1.58 -2.96 -10.94
C ASP A 47 -1.12 -1.88 -11.95
N PHE A 48 -1.05 -0.63 -11.52
CA PHE A 48 -0.52 0.50 -12.29
C PHE A 48 0.97 0.78 -12.01
N MET A 49 1.57 0.03 -11.08
CA MET A 49 2.98 0.18 -10.68
C MET A 49 3.71 -1.17 -10.78
N PRO A 50 3.92 -1.70 -12.00
CA PRO A 50 4.41 -3.08 -12.20
C PRO A 50 5.82 -3.32 -11.65
N HIS A 51 6.61 -2.27 -11.46
CA HIS A 51 7.95 -2.34 -10.89
C HIS A 51 7.96 -2.38 -9.34
N GLU A 52 6.84 -2.09 -8.68
CA GLU A 52 6.72 -2.28 -7.24
C GLU A 52 6.27 -3.70 -6.90
N GLN A 53 7.05 -4.38 -6.04
CA GLN A 53 6.61 -5.63 -5.44
C GLN A 53 5.36 -5.36 -4.60
N LYS A 54 4.26 -6.06 -4.92
CA LYS A 54 3.05 -6.06 -4.10
C LYS A 54 3.43 -6.43 -2.66
N PRO A 55 3.03 -5.65 -1.64
CA PRO A 55 3.27 -6.04 -0.26
C PRO A 55 2.64 -7.42 -0.06
N LYS A 56 3.43 -8.37 0.45
CA LYS A 56 2.88 -9.67 0.86
C LYS A 56 1.76 -9.36 1.86
N PRO A 57 0.55 -9.93 1.68
CA PRO A 57 -0.51 -9.75 2.66
C PRO A 57 0.06 -10.23 3.99
N VAL A 58 0.19 -9.30 4.92
CA VAL A 58 0.47 -9.63 6.31
C VAL A 58 -0.90 -9.91 6.89
N GLU A 59 -1.26 -11.19 6.96
CA GLU A 59 -2.44 -11.65 7.69
C GLU A 59 -2.14 -11.48 9.19
N LEU A 60 -2.17 -10.24 9.66
CA LEU A 60 -2.26 -9.94 11.07
C LEU A 60 -3.72 -9.62 11.34
N ASP A 61 -4.30 -10.31 12.30
CA ASP A 61 -5.60 -9.97 12.80
C ASP A 61 -5.59 -8.55 13.39
N VAL A 62 -6.71 -7.85 13.30
CA VAL A 62 -6.81 -6.43 13.71
C VAL A 62 -6.51 -6.29 15.20
N GLU A 63 -6.96 -7.25 16.02
CA GLU A 63 -6.67 -7.28 17.46
C GLU A 63 -5.19 -7.49 17.72
N ASP A 64 -4.54 -8.46 17.06
CA ASP A 64 -3.11 -8.69 17.16
C ASP A 64 -2.29 -7.46 16.76
N TYR A 65 -2.72 -6.76 15.70
CA TYR A 65 -2.07 -5.51 15.29
C TYR A 65 -2.22 -4.44 16.36
N MET A 66 -3.41 -4.19 16.90
CA MET A 66 -3.64 -3.17 17.92
C MET A 66 -2.91 -3.49 19.23
N MET A 67 -2.90 -4.76 19.64
CA MET A 67 -2.20 -5.23 20.83
C MET A 67 -0.68 -5.09 20.72
N SER A 68 -0.11 -5.19 19.51
CA SER A 68 1.33 -4.95 19.29
C SER A 68 1.80 -3.49 19.55
N TRP A 69 0.86 -2.57 19.78
CA TRP A 69 1.13 -1.17 20.11
C TRP A 69 0.84 -0.82 21.58
N VAL A 70 0.13 -1.67 22.30
CA VAL A 70 -0.14 -1.50 23.73
C VAL A 70 1.07 -2.04 24.50
N GLY A 71 1.86 -1.15 25.11
CA GLY A 71 3.03 -1.53 25.94
C GLY A 71 4.39 -1.28 25.31
N ARG A 72 4.48 -0.51 24.21
CA ARG A 72 5.73 0.07 23.70
C ARG A 72 5.80 1.58 23.92
#